data_AF-A0AAX2AFV2-F1
#
_entry.id   AF-A0AAX2AFV2-F1
#
_cell.length_a   1.000
_cell.length_b   1.000
_cell.length_c   1.000
_cell.angle_alpha   90.00
_cell.angle_beta   90.00
_cell.angle_gamma   90.00
#
_symmetry.space_group_name_H-M   'P 1'
#
loop_
_entity.id
_entity.type
_entity.pdbx_description
1 polymer ?
#
loop_
_entity_poly.entity_id
_entity_poly.type
_entity_poly.pdbx_seq_one_letter_code
_entity_poly.pdbx_strand_id
1 'polypeptide(L)'
;MQYNYNTTNLLSKKIEGNTILATLYLAAQKNIMHAPMYGIQYDNKAINLSKINLCKNATNGCVTACIYHNGLFQNSHFSKNKIKQARIKRTFLFLVQKDDFFEKLIKEIKTLQRKAKKENFKLLIQLNKTSDILWEKESFTYKEKEYQNIMQLFPDVQFFDYTKYNILKNRKKVPANYTLIYSRAGLNKGKLVETWDELKTLLDNNIDVAIVCSSSIKEYLLSLNSYNSYKVLEAEVAEQNAFEYKRNSLEGYILIHEAKRGTNINKNSAFVLEEHKDLQEYLN
;
A
#
# COMPACT_ATOMS: atom_id res chain seq x y z
N MET A 1 21.55 -17.80 11.50
CA MET A 1 21.85 -18.25 10.12
C MET A 1 21.69 -17.04 9.22
N GLN A 2 22.73 -16.59 8.51
CA GLN A 2 22.59 -15.49 7.55
C GLN A 2 22.00 -16.09 6.27
N TYR A 3 20.72 -15.81 6.03
CA TYR A 3 20.05 -16.27 4.81
C TYR A 3 20.52 -15.41 3.63
N ASN A 4 20.84 -16.04 2.50
CA ASN A 4 21.11 -15.31 1.27
C ASN A 4 19.82 -15.12 0.47
N TYR A 5 19.08 -14.06 0.81
CA TYR A 5 17.92 -13.64 0.03
C TYR A 5 18.35 -12.67 -1.07
N ASN A 6 18.70 -13.20 -2.24
CA ASN A 6 18.76 -12.37 -3.45
C ASN A 6 17.34 -11.93 -3.85
N THR A 7 17.00 -10.67 -3.59
CA THR A 7 15.65 -10.11 -3.79
C THR A 7 15.60 -9.09 -4.93
N THR A 8 14.38 -8.71 -5.35
CA THR A 8 14.17 -7.60 -6.30
C THR A 8 14.39 -6.24 -5.63
N ASN A 9 14.65 -5.23 -6.46
CA ASN A 9 14.67 -3.82 -6.07
C ASN A 9 13.26 -3.22 -6.02
N LEU A 10 13.13 -2.00 -5.50
CA LEU A 10 11.93 -1.16 -5.69
C LEU A 10 11.58 -1.13 -7.18
N LEU A 11 10.30 -1.33 -7.50
CA LEU A 11 9.82 -1.21 -8.87
C LEU A 11 9.50 0.25 -9.14
N SER A 12 10.24 0.89 -10.04
CA SER A 12 10.04 2.30 -10.38
C SER A 12 9.40 2.48 -11.75
N LYS A 13 8.39 3.37 -11.86
CA LYS A 13 7.86 3.87 -13.12
C LYS A 13 7.85 5.40 -13.12
N LYS A 14 7.99 6.00 -14.30
CA LYS A 14 7.66 7.42 -14.49
C LYS A 14 6.13 7.53 -14.57
N ILE A 15 5.59 8.53 -13.89
CA ILE A 15 4.18 8.90 -13.97
C ILE A 15 4.10 10.37 -14.39
N GLU A 16 2.89 10.83 -14.71
CA GLU A 16 2.65 12.23 -15.08
C GLU A 16 3.09 13.21 -13.98
N GLY A 17 3.29 14.48 -14.35
CA GLY A 17 3.76 15.52 -13.42
C GLY A 17 5.24 15.39 -13.04
N ASN A 18 6.08 14.86 -13.94
CA ASN A 18 7.53 14.69 -13.72
C ASN A 18 7.87 13.94 -12.42
N THR A 19 7.17 12.83 -12.15
CA THR A 19 7.36 12.04 -10.93
C THR A 19 7.86 10.63 -11.24
N ILE A 20 8.85 10.16 -10.48
CA ILE A 20 9.25 8.75 -10.42
C ILE A 20 8.56 8.15 -9.20
N LEU A 21 7.59 7.26 -9.43
CA LEU A 21 6.99 6.44 -8.39
C LEU A 21 7.79 5.16 -8.25
N ALA A 22 8.31 4.90 -7.06
CA ALA A 22 8.96 3.64 -6.71
C ALA A 22 8.20 2.89 -5.63
N THR A 23 7.95 1.62 -5.88
CA THR A 23 7.02 0.83 -5.08
C THR A 23 7.70 -0.42 -4.52
N LEU A 24 7.52 -0.65 -3.23
CA LEU A 24 7.92 -1.88 -2.55
C LEU A 24 6.78 -2.91 -2.65
N TYR A 25 7.15 -4.12 -3.03
CA TYR A 25 6.26 -5.27 -2.98
C TYR A 25 6.82 -6.32 -2.02
N LEU A 26 6.07 -6.60 -0.97
CA LEU A 26 6.29 -7.72 -0.06
C LEU A 26 5.20 -8.79 -0.30
N ALA A 27 5.42 -9.99 0.22
CA ALA A 27 4.46 -11.07 0.11
C ALA A 27 3.39 -10.92 1.20
N ALA A 28 2.12 -10.87 0.80
CA ALA A 28 1.01 -10.98 1.75
C ALA A 28 1.00 -12.38 2.42
N GLN A 29 0.43 -12.48 3.63
CA GLN A 29 0.43 -13.69 4.46
C GLN A 29 0.14 -14.99 3.70
N LYS A 30 -0.94 -15.03 2.91
CA LYS A 30 -1.34 -16.23 2.14
C LYS A 30 -0.23 -16.76 1.23
N ASN A 31 0.66 -15.92 0.73
CA ASN A 31 1.79 -16.33 -0.11
C ASN A 31 3.02 -16.72 0.69
N ILE A 32 3.24 -16.04 1.82
CA ILE A 32 4.32 -16.38 2.73
C ILE A 32 4.18 -17.85 3.13
N MET A 33 2.97 -18.30 3.49
CA MET A 33 2.69 -19.70 3.84
C MET A 33 3.03 -20.70 2.73
N HIS A 34 3.02 -20.27 1.47
CA HIS A 34 3.35 -21.11 0.31
C HIS A 34 4.84 -21.04 -0.09
N ALA A 35 5.71 -20.41 0.71
CA ALA A 35 7.14 -20.30 0.43
C ALA A 35 7.81 -21.64 0.01
N PRO A 36 7.52 -22.80 0.65
CA PRO A 36 8.03 -24.10 0.19
C PRO A 36 7.63 -24.44 -1.25
N MET A 37 6.40 -24.14 -1.66
CA MET A 37 5.91 -24.40 -3.03
C MET A 37 6.62 -23.53 -4.06
N TYR A 38 7.11 -22.35 -3.64
CA TYR A 38 7.95 -21.47 -4.45
C TYR A 38 9.43 -21.88 -4.46
N GLY A 39 9.80 -22.99 -3.82
CA GLY A 39 11.19 -23.47 -3.71
C GLY A 39 12.05 -22.61 -2.78
N ILE A 40 11.44 -21.88 -1.85
CA ILE A 40 12.16 -21.00 -0.91
C ILE A 40 12.28 -21.70 0.43
N GLN A 41 13.51 -22.01 0.80
CA GLN A 41 13.85 -22.50 2.13
C GLN A 41 13.87 -21.36 3.15
N TYR A 42 13.49 -21.66 4.39
CA TYR A 42 13.48 -20.74 5.52
C TYR A 42 13.67 -21.51 6.84
N ASP A 43 14.07 -20.82 7.90
CA ASP A 43 14.09 -21.41 9.24
C ASP A 43 12.68 -21.49 9.83
N ASN A 44 12.23 -22.68 10.18
CA ASN A 44 10.99 -22.82 10.95
C ASN A 44 11.17 -22.37 12.41
N LYS A 45 12.41 -22.30 12.92
CA LYS A 45 12.71 -21.81 14.28
C LYS A 45 12.78 -20.30 14.34
N ALA A 46 13.31 -19.65 13.29
CA ALA A 46 13.39 -18.19 13.22
C ALA A 46 12.08 -17.56 12.72
N ILE A 47 11.32 -18.26 11.87
CA ILE A 47 10.08 -17.76 11.29
C ILE A 47 8.94 -18.77 11.44
N ASN A 48 7.85 -18.34 12.08
CA ASN A 48 6.58 -19.06 12.04
C ASN A 48 5.64 -18.44 10.99
N LEU A 49 5.59 -19.03 9.79
CA LEU A 49 4.78 -18.52 8.67
C LEU A 49 3.29 -18.39 8.99
N SER A 50 2.74 -19.26 9.84
CA SER A 50 1.31 -19.21 10.22
C SER A 50 0.97 -17.97 11.04
N LYS A 51 1.95 -17.38 11.74
CA LYS A 51 1.78 -16.21 12.61
C LYS A 51 2.15 -14.89 11.93
N ILE A 52 2.67 -14.92 10.70
CA ILE A 52 3.06 -13.69 10.00
C ILE A 52 1.88 -13.14 9.21
N ASN A 53 1.47 -11.92 9.54
CA ASN A 53 0.57 -11.15 8.70
C ASN A 53 1.09 -9.73 8.50
N LEU A 54 1.51 -9.40 7.27
CA LEU A 54 1.93 -8.05 6.90
C LEU A 54 0.74 -7.11 6.63
N CYS A 55 -0.50 -7.61 6.56
CA CYS A 55 -1.73 -6.83 6.42
C CYS A 55 -2.72 -7.21 7.53
N LYS A 56 -2.46 -6.81 8.78
CA LYS A 56 -3.21 -7.27 9.96
C LYS A 56 -4.72 -6.99 9.88
N ASN A 57 -5.12 -5.88 9.24
CA ASN A 57 -6.51 -5.47 9.10
C ASN A 57 -7.13 -5.81 7.72
N ALA A 58 -6.52 -6.72 6.96
CA ALA A 58 -7.10 -7.14 5.68
C ALA A 58 -8.43 -7.88 5.87
N THR A 59 -9.49 -7.38 5.23
CA THR A 59 -10.80 -8.04 5.18
C THR A 59 -10.82 -9.18 4.16
N ASN A 60 -11.83 -10.05 4.25
CA ASN A 60 -12.02 -11.10 3.25
C ASN A 60 -12.10 -10.54 1.81
N GLY A 61 -12.75 -9.39 1.62
CA GLY A 61 -12.79 -8.68 0.34
C GLY A 61 -11.40 -8.25 -0.13
N CYS A 62 -10.64 -7.59 0.74
CA CYS A 62 -9.27 -7.15 0.45
C CYS A 62 -8.34 -8.32 0.09
N VAL A 63 -8.46 -9.45 0.78
CA VAL A 63 -7.64 -10.64 0.52
C VAL A 63 -8.01 -11.27 -0.83
N THR A 64 -9.30 -11.37 -1.16
CA THR A 64 -9.78 -11.93 -2.44
C THR A 64 -9.36 -11.05 -3.61
N ALA A 65 -9.51 -9.72 -3.48
CA ALA A 65 -9.16 -8.75 -4.51
C ALA A 65 -7.66 -8.40 -4.56
N CYS A 66 -6.83 -9.01 -3.69
CA CYS A 66 -5.42 -8.64 -3.55
C CYS A 66 -4.66 -8.74 -4.88
N ILE A 67 -4.08 -7.63 -5.32
CA ILE A 67 -3.32 -7.53 -6.58
C ILE A 67 -2.08 -8.42 -6.63
N TYR A 68 -1.64 -8.96 -5.49
CA TYR A 68 -0.55 -9.93 -5.45
C TYR A 68 -0.94 -11.26 -6.14
N HIS A 69 -2.22 -11.66 -6.02
CA HIS A 69 -2.73 -12.92 -6.56
C HIS A 69 -3.52 -12.74 -7.86
N ASN A 70 -4.08 -11.56 -8.08
CA ASN A 70 -4.91 -11.28 -9.24
C ASN A 70 -4.09 -10.78 -10.45
N GLY A 71 -4.73 -10.70 -11.61
CA GLY A 71 -4.12 -10.24 -12.85
C GLY A 71 -3.04 -11.21 -13.37
N LEU A 72 -1.86 -10.68 -13.73
CA LEU A 72 -0.73 -11.44 -14.29
C LEU A 72 -0.26 -12.63 -13.43
N PHE A 73 -0.68 -12.69 -12.16
CA PHE A 73 -0.22 -13.66 -11.17
C PHE A 73 -1.21 -14.76 -10.84
N GLN A 74 -2.40 -14.76 -11.45
CA GLN A 74 -3.50 -15.67 -11.11
C GLN A 74 -3.18 -17.13 -11.51
N ASN A 75 -2.61 -17.33 -12.70
CA ASN A 75 -2.41 -18.67 -13.28
C ASN A 75 -0.92 -19.09 -13.37
N SER A 76 -0.05 -18.45 -12.58
CA SER A 76 1.39 -18.73 -12.65
C SER A 76 1.77 -19.98 -11.85
N HIS A 77 2.47 -20.94 -12.46
CA HIS A 77 3.09 -22.05 -11.72
C HIS A 77 4.06 -21.54 -10.65
N PHE A 78 3.94 -22.08 -9.43
CA PHE A 78 4.71 -21.65 -8.25
C PHE A 78 6.23 -21.63 -8.48
N SER A 79 6.80 -22.76 -8.92
CA SER A 79 8.23 -22.91 -9.15
C SER A 79 8.79 -22.04 -10.29
N LYS A 80 7.94 -21.59 -11.22
CA LYS A 80 8.33 -20.74 -12.36
C LYS A 80 8.08 -19.24 -12.11
N ASN A 81 7.35 -18.87 -11.06
CA ASN A 81 7.04 -17.47 -10.77
C ASN A 81 8.17 -16.77 -10.00
N LYS A 82 9.16 -16.28 -10.76
CA LYS A 82 10.31 -15.53 -10.22
C LYS A 82 9.92 -14.26 -9.47
N ILE A 83 8.80 -13.61 -9.84
CA ILE A 83 8.35 -12.37 -9.19
C ILE A 83 7.85 -12.66 -7.77
N LYS A 84 6.97 -13.66 -7.60
CA LYS A 84 6.49 -14.05 -6.27
C LYS A 84 7.63 -14.58 -5.40
N GLN A 85 8.53 -15.37 -5.98
CA GLN A 85 9.74 -15.81 -5.30
C GLN A 85 10.55 -14.63 -4.75
N ALA A 86 10.82 -13.61 -5.58
CA ALA A 86 11.56 -12.44 -5.15
C ALA A 86 10.86 -11.64 -4.05
N ARG A 87 9.53 -11.50 -4.11
CA ARG A 87 8.73 -10.83 -3.07
C ARG A 87 8.74 -11.60 -1.74
N ILE A 88 8.67 -12.93 -1.77
CA ILE A 88 8.79 -13.78 -0.58
C ILE A 88 10.19 -13.66 0.02
N LYS A 89 11.24 -13.77 -0.79
CA LYS A 89 12.64 -13.56 -0.35
C LYS A 89 12.83 -12.17 0.28
N ARG A 90 12.25 -11.13 -0.33
CA ARG A 90 12.28 -9.76 0.23
C ARG A 90 11.54 -9.62 1.56
N THR A 91 10.46 -10.38 1.71
CA THR A 91 9.71 -10.42 2.97
C THR A 91 10.50 -11.13 4.06
N PHE A 92 11.14 -12.25 3.75
CA PHE A 92 12.01 -12.92 4.71
C PHE A 92 13.21 -12.06 5.08
N LEU A 93 13.85 -11.39 4.12
CA LEU A 93 14.90 -10.42 4.42
C LEU A 93 14.43 -9.37 5.44
N PHE A 94 13.24 -8.78 5.24
CA PHE A 94 12.65 -7.84 6.22
C PHE A 94 12.41 -8.48 7.61
N LEU A 95 11.92 -9.71 7.64
CA LEU A 95 11.49 -10.37 8.88
C LEU A 95 12.64 -10.93 9.72
N VAL A 96 13.71 -11.42 9.10
CA VAL A 96 14.83 -12.07 9.82
C VAL A 96 16.16 -11.34 9.72
N GLN A 97 16.32 -10.42 8.76
CA GLN A 97 17.58 -9.71 8.50
C GLN A 97 17.27 -8.24 8.23
N LYS A 98 16.64 -7.61 9.22
CA LYS A 98 16.09 -6.25 9.09
C LYS A 98 17.16 -5.22 8.70
N ASP A 99 18.38 -5.34 9.22
CA ASP A 99 19.50 -4.46 8.87
C ASP A 99 19.89 -4.59 7.39
N ASP A 100 20.06 -5.82 6.89
CA ASP A 100 20.34 -6.10 5.46
C ASP A 100 19.20 -5.58 4.57
N PHE A 101 17.95 -5.71 5.02
CA PHE A 101 16.78 -5.18 4.32
C PHE A 101 16.85 -3.65 4.20
N PHE A 102 17.13 -2.95 5.29
CA PHE A 102 17.21 -1.50 5.28
C PHE A 102 18.42 -1.00 4.50
N GLU A 103 19.59 -1.63 4.62
CA GLU A 103 20.75 -1.27 3.81
C GLU A 103 20.44 -1.34 2.30
N LYS A 104 19.80 -2.43 1.89
CA LYS A 104 19.34 -2.61 0.51
C LYS A 104 18.31 -1.55 0.10
N LEU A 105 17.29 -1.30 0.91
CA LEU A 105 16.25 -0.29 0.64
C LEU A 105 16.86 1.12 0.53
N ILE A 106 17.80 1.47 1.41
CA ILE A 106 18.49 2.76 1.42
C ILE A 106 19.30 2.95 0.13
N LYS A 107 20.03 1.93 -0.32
CA LYS A 107 20.80 1.98 -1.57
C LYS A 107 19.89 2.18 -2.79
N GLU A 108 18.72 1.54 -2.79
CA GLU A 108 17.71 1.70 -3.84
C GLU A 108 17.14 3.12 -3.89
N ILE A 109 16.70 3.66 -2.73
CA ILE A 109 16.17 5.02 -2.63
C ILE A 109 17.23 6.05 -3.03
N LYS A 110 18.48 5.94 -2.55
CA LYS A 110 19.59 6.83 -2.96
C LYS A 110 19.85 6.81 -4.47
N THR A 111 19.71 5.65 -5.10
CA THR A 111 19.91 5.52 -6.55
C THR A 111 18.78 6.20 -7.32
N LEU A 112 17.54 5.99 -6.89
CA LEU A 112 16.37 6.65 -7.48
C LEU A 112 16.39 8.16 -7.25
N GLN A 113 16.85 8.63 -6.09
CA GLN A 113 16.96 10.06 -5.77
C GLN A 113 17.97 10.75 -6.70
N ARG A 114 19.13 10.12 -6.95
CA ARG A 114 20.11 10.61 -7.92
C ARG A 114 19.55 10.65 -9.34
N LYS A 115 18.81 9.60 -9.73
CA LYS A 115 18.14 9.53 -11.04
C LYS A 115 17.10 10.64 -11.19
N ALA A 116 16.22 10.81 -10.21
CA ALA A 116 15.20 11.83 -10.18
C ALA A 116 15.81 13.23 -10.31
N LYS A 117 16.85 13.53 -9.51
CA LYS A 117 17.60 14.79 -9.61
C LYS A 117 18.21 15.03 -10.98
N LYS A 118 18.85 14.01 -11.59
CA LYS A 118 19.46 14.11 -12.92
C LYS A 118 18.42 14.41 -14.01
N GLU A 119 17.23 13.83 -13.88
CA GLU A 119 16.17 13.93 -14.89
C GLU A 119 15.20 15.09 -14.63
N ASN A 120 15.39 15.87 -13.55
CA ASN A 120 14.46 16.90 -13.07
C ASN A 120 13.06 16.34 -12.72
N PHE A 121 13.04 15.16 -12.12
CA PHE A 121 11.83 14.49 -11.63
C PHE A 121 11.78 14.55 -10.09
N LYS A 122 10.56 14.51 -9.54
CA LYS A 122 10.31 14.26 -8.12
C LYS A 122 10.37 12.75 -7.84
N LEU A 123 10.73 12.33 -6.62
CA LEU A 123 10.76 10.92 -6.22
C LEU A 123 9.70 10.62 -5.17
N LEU A 124 8.77 9.72 -5.50
CA LEU A 124 7.67 9.29 -4.66
C LEU A 124 7.86 7.82 -4.29
N ILE A 125 7.76 7.48 -3.01
CA ILE A 125 7.93 6.11 -2.53
C ILE A 125 6.62 5.58 -1.94
N GLN A 126 6.20 4.41 -2.41
CA GLN A 126 5.10 3.63 -1.83
C GLN A 126 5.66 2.33 -1.23
N LEU A 127 5.62 2.18 0.08
CA LEU A 127 6.20 1.01 0.76
C LEU A 127 5.16 -0.11 1.00
N ASN A 128 3.88 0.24 1.08
CA ASN A 128 2.73 -0.64 1.28
C ASN A 128 1.89 -0.76 0.02
N LYS A 129 2.36 -1.56 -0.93
CA LYS A 129 1.53 -1.96 -2.10
C LYS A 129 0.82 -3.29 -1.94
N THR A 130 1.46 -4.20 -1.23
CA THR A 130 0.98 -5.59 -0.99
C THR A 130 1.20 -6.00 0.47
N SER A 131 1.40 -5.01 1.33
CA SER A 131 1.57 -5.04 2.78
C SER A 131 0.81 -3.84 3.37
N ASP A 132 0.64 -3.81 4.68
CA ASP A 132 0.16 -2.68 5.48
C ASP A 132 1.00 -2.61 6.76
N ILE A 133 2.30 -2.33 6.57
CA ILE A 133 3.32 -2.25 7.63
C ILE A 133 3.33 -0.83 8.21
N LEU A 134 3.60 -0.74 9.52
CA LEU A 134 3.74 0.52 10.22
C LEU A 134 5.12 1.15 10.03
N TRP A 135 5.47 1.54 8.80
CA TRP A 135 6.81 2.01 8.43
C TRP A 135 7.33 3.18 9.27
N GLU A 136 6.46 4.05 9.74
CA GLU A 136 6.77 5.15 10.66
C GLU A 136 7.23 4.68 12.06
N LYS A 137 7.03 3.40 12.38
CA LYS A 137 7.46 2.72 13.62
C LYS A 137 8.56 1.69 13.39
N GLU A 138 9.04 1.52 12.16
CA GLU A 138 10.09 0.57 11.82
C GLU A 138 11.47 1.23 11.94
N SER A 139 12.06 1.20 13.15
CA SER A 139 13.41 1.71 13.39
C SER A 139 14.49 0.78 12.85
N PHE A 140 15.66 1.37 12.57
CA PHE A 140 16.86 0.68 12.10
C PHE A 140 18.12 1.51 12.38
N THR A 141 19.28 0.87 12.32
CA THR A 141 20.59 1.53 12.42
C THR A 141 21.24 1.62 11.05
N TYR A 142 21.79 2.78 10.70
CA TYR A 142 22.55 2.98 9.47
C TYR A 142 23.74 3.88 9.72
N LYS A 143 24.95 3.39 9.40
CA LYS A 143 26.22 4.07 9.68
C LYS A 143 26.34 4.54 11.14
N GLU A 144 26.14 3.60 12.07
CA GLU A 144 26.25 3.83 13.52
C GLU A 144 25.24 4.84 14.10
N LYS A 145 24.26 5.29 13.30
CA LYS A 145 23.18 6.17 13.73
C LYS A 145 21.84 5.45 13.69
N GLU A 146 21.08 5.57 14.77
CA GLU A 146 19.70 5.09 14.83
C GLU A 146 18.75 6.05 14.12
N TYR A 147 17.83 5.49 13.35
CA TYR A 147 16.73 6.17 12.70
C TYR A 147 15.41 5.56 13.17
N GLN A 148 14.46 6.41 13.54
CA GLN A 148 13.14 5.98 14.00
C GLN A 148 12.32 5.36 12.87
N ASN A 149 12.57 5.78 11.63
CA ASN A 149 11.98 5.23 10.42
C ASN A 149 12.75 5.71 9.18
N ILE A 150 12.40 5.14 8.03
CA ILE A 150 13.07 5.42 6.75
C ILE A 150 12.85 6.86 6.27
N MET A 151 11.72 7.47 6.64
CA MET A 151 11.38 8.83 6.25
C MET A 151 12.29 9.86 6.92
N GLN A 152 12.75 9.60 8.15
CA GLN A 152 13.74 10.42 8.85
C GLN A 152 15.10 10.44 8.11
N LEU A 153 15.50 9.33 7.49
CA LEU A 153 16.75 9.26 6.73
C LEU A 153 16.66 9.99 5.38
N PHE A 154 15.46 10.11 4.82
CA PHE A 154 15.21 10.73 3.52
C PHE A 154 14.20 11.89 3.63
N PRO A 155 14.54 12.99 4.32
CA PRO A 155 13.61 14.09 4.56
C PRO A 155 13.13 14.77 3.26
N ASP A 156 13.95 14.75 2.20
CA ASP A 156 13.63 15.36 0.90
C ASP A 156 12.84 14.45 -0.05
N VAL A 157 12.56 13.21 0.36
CA VAL A 157 11.78 12.24 -0.44
C VAL A 157 10.37 12.16 0.14
N GLN A 158 9.35 12.19 -0.72
CA GLN A 158 7.98 11.99 -0.30
C GLN A 158 7.63 10.50 -0.28
N PHE A 159 6.96 10.10 0.79
CA PHE A 159 6.41 8.78 0.99
C PHE A 159 4.90 8.88 1.04
N PHE A 160 4.21 7.87 0.53
CA PHE A 160 2.78 7.73 0.76
C PHE A 160 2.40 6.26 0.83
N ASP A 161 1.36 5.94 1.60
CA ASP A 161 0.85 4.57 1.67
C ASP A 161 -0.66 4.55 1.91
N TYR A 162 -1.29 3.49 1.40
CA TYR A 162 -2.64 3.12 1.76
C TYR A 162 -2.63 2.24 3.00
N THR A 163 -3.58 2.45 3.90
CA THR A 163 -3.65 1.69 5.15
C THR A 163 -5.09 1.42 5.56
N LYS A 164 -5.34 0.28 6.23
CA LYS A 164 -6.63 -0.04 6.88
C LYS A 164 -6.59 0.22 8.38
N TYR A 165 -5.48 0.70 8.91
CA TYR A 165 -5.44 1.15 10.30
C TYR A 165 -6.20 2.47 10.44
N ASN A 166 -6.92 2.64 11.54
CA ASN A 166 -7.52 3.93 11.85
C ASN A 166 -6.39 4.94 12.09
N ILE A 167 -6.21 5.89 11.16
CA ILE A 167 -5.05 6.80 11.16
C ILE A 167 -5.06 7.68 12.41
N LEU A 168 -6.20 8.27 12.75
CA LEU A 168 -6.37 9.14 13.93
C LEU A 168 -6.06 8.42 15.25
N LYS A 169 -6.46 7.15 15.37
CA LYS A 169 -6.29 6.37 16.62
C LYS A 169 -4.93 5.68 16.70
N ASN A 170 -4.46 5.06 15.60
CA ASN A 170 -3.34 4.12 15.62
C ASN A 170 -2.02 4.67 15.04
N ARG A 171 -2.08 5.75 14.24
CA ARG A 171 -0.95 6.26 13.45
C ARG A 171 -0.59 7.68 13.90
N LYS A 172 -0.21 7.84 15.17
CA LYS A 172 0.25 9.12 15.75
C LYS A 172 1.68 9.42 15.33
N LYS A 173 2.04 10.71 15.23
CA LYS A 173 3.40 11.20 14.91
C LYS A 173 3.93 10.74 13.55
N VAL A 174 3.08 10.77 12.52
CA VAL A 174 3.49 10.49 11.14
C VAL A 174 4.51 11.55 10.69
N PRO A 175 5.66 11.16 10.10
CA PRO A 175 6.63 12.09 9.55
C PRO A 175 6.02 13.07 8.54
N ALA A 176 6.53 14.29 8.49
CA ALA A 176 5.99 15.36 7.66
C ALA A 176 6.04 15.07 6.15
N ASN A 177 6.93 14.18 5.70
CA ASN A 177 7.10 13.70 4.33
C ASN A 177 6.45 12.32 4.11
N TYR A 178 5.49 11.91 4.94
CA TYR A 178 4.76 10.67 4.81
C TYR A 178 3.25 10.89 4.84
N THR A 179 2.58 10.67 3.70
CA THR A 179 1.13 10.81 3.58
C THR A 179 0.44 9.46 3.73
N LEU A 180 -0.59 9.40 4.56
CA LEU A 180 -1.39 8.20 4.75
C LEU A 180 -2.79 8.39 4.23
N ILE A 181 -3.20 7.43 3.41
CA ILE A 181 -4.53 7.40 2.82
C ILE A 181 -5.27 6.22 3.43
N TYR A 182 -6.45 6.47 4.00
CA TYR A 182 -7.27 5.39 4.52
C TYR A 182 -7.87 4.59 3.37
N SER A 183 -7.65 3.29 3.32
CA SER A 183 -8.25 2.40 2.32
C SER A 183 -9.50 1.77 2.91
N ARG A 184 -10.68 2.14 2.38
CA ARG A 184 -11.95 1.54 2.76
C ARG A 184 -11.86 0.01 2.73
N ALA A 185 -12.33 -0.63 3.79
CA ALA A 185 -12.16 -2.06 4.06
C ALA A 185 -13.42 -2.88 3.75
N GLY A 186 -14.60 -2.27 3.76
CA GLY A 186 -15.86 -2.96 3.48
C GLY A 186 -16.36 -3.78 4.65
N LEU A 187 -16.94 -4.94 4.36
CA LEU A 187 -17.41 -5.91 5.33
C LEU A 187 -16.29 -6.89 5.70
N ASN A 188 -16.19 -7.19 6.99
CA ASN A 188 -15.40 -8.29 7.52
C ASN A 188 -16.33 -9.26 8.26
N LYS A 189 -16.43 -10.49 7.78
CA LYS A 189 -17.35 -11.51 8.32
C LYS A 189 -18.80 -10.99 8.45
N GLY A 190 -19.28 -10.29 7.41
CA GLY A 190 -20.63 -9.74 7.33
C GLY A 190 -20.87 -8.47 8.15
N LYS A 191 -19.87 -7.95 8.86
CA LYS A 191 -19.98 -6.69 9.61
C LYS A 191 -19.21 -5.58 8.91
N LEU A 192 -19.83 -4.41 8.80
CA LEU A 192 -19.17 -3.24 8.27
C LEU A 192 -18.01 -2.82 9.17
N VAL A 193 -16.82 -2.63 8.58
CA VAL A 193 -15.60 -2.28 9.31
C VAL A 193 -15.55 -0.80 9.65
N GLU A 194 -16.04 0.04 8.74
CA GLU A 194 -16.15 1.48 8.94
C GLU A 194 -17.48 2.01 8.42
N THR A 195 -18.16 2.84 9.20
CA THR A 195 -19.37 3.55 8.76
C THR A 195 -19.02 4.78 7.92
N TRP A 196 -20.01 5.35 7.23
CA TRP A 196 -19.82 6.61 6.51
C TRP A 196 -19.41 7.76 7.47
N ASP A 197 -20.00 7.86 8.66
CA ASP A 197 -19.61 8.87 9.65
C ASP A 197 -18.15 8.74 10.11
N GLU A 198 -17.63 7.52 10.23
CA GLU A 198 -16.22 7.29 10.54
C GLU A 198 -15.31 7.71 9.38
N LEU A 199 -15.75 7.51 8.12
CA LEU A 199 -15.04 8.00 6.94
C LEU A 199 -15.06 9.53 6.85
N LYS A 200 -16.21 10.17 7.12
CA LYS A 200 -16.33 11.64 7.21
C LYS A 200 -15.39 12.21 8.25
N THR A 201 -15.32 11.58 9.43
CA THR A 201 -14.39 12.00 10.49
C THR A 201 -12.93 12.02 9.99
N LEU A 202 -12.53 11.08 9.15
CA LEU A 202 -11.19 11.10 8.52
C LEU A 202 -11.05 12.26 7.54
N LEU A 203 -12.03 12.42 6.64
CA LEU A 203 -12.03 13.49 5.64
C LEU A 203 -12.01 14.89 6.29
N ASP A 204 -12.81 15.11 7.32
CA ASP A 204 -12.86 16.37 8.10
C ASP A 204 -11.52 16.69 8.81
N ASN A 205 -10.68 15.67 9.02
CA ASN A 205 -9.34 15.81 9.60
C ASN A 205 -8.24 15.82 8.54
N ASN A 206 -8.58 16.18 7.29
CA ASN A 206 -7.65 16.24 6.15
C ASN A 206 -6.92 14.91 5.90
N ILE A 207 -7.66 13.80 6.00
CA ILE A 207 -7.18 12.46 5.67
C ILE A 207 -7.97 11.94 4.48
N ASP A 208 -7.26 11.67 3.39
CA ASP A 208 -7.85 11.10 2.19
C ASP A 208 -8.41 9.69 2.43
N VAL A 209 -9.55 9.39 1.81
CA VAL A 209 -10.21 8.08 1.85
C VAL A 209 -10.26 7.48 0.46
N ALA A 210 -9.61 6.34 0.30
CA ALA A 210 -9.59 5.57 -0.94
C ALA A 210 -10.70 4.52 -1.00
N ILE A 211 -11.43 4.52 -2.10
CA ILE A 211 -12.55 3.62 -2.39
C ILE A 211 -12.22 2.82 -3.65
N VAL A 212 -12.44 1.50 -3.60
CA VAL A 212 -12.30 0.63 -4.76
C VAL A 212 -13.68 0.36 -5.35
N CYS A 213 -13.84 0.51 -6.66
CA CYS A 213 -15.12 0.30 -7.32
C CYS A 213 -14.97 -0.29 -8.74
N SER A 214 -16.10 -0.68 -9.33
CA SER A 214 -16.20 -1.03 -10.74
C SER A 214 -15.95 0.19 -11.63
N SER A 215 -15.67 -0.04 -12.92
CA SER A 215 -15.45 1.03 -13.90
C SER A 215 -16.67 1.95 -14.03
N SER A 216 -17.89 1.38 -14.03
CA SER A 216 -19.14 2.17 -14.09
C SER A 216 -19.34 3.07 -12.88
N ILE A 217 -19.07 2.57 -11.67
CA ILE A 217 -19.17 3.36 -10.44
C ILE A 217 -18.07 4.42 -10.39
N LYS A 218 -16.87 4.12 -10.90
CA LYS A 218 -15.80 5.11 -11.02
C LYS A 218 -16.22 6.28 -11.92
N GLU A 219 -16.69 5.99 -13.13
CA GLU A 219 -17.16 7.00 -14.08
C GLU A 219 -18.25 7.88 -13.47
N TYR A 220 -19.22 7.26 -12.80
CA TYR A 220 -20.27 7.98 -12.09
C TYR A 220 -19.70 8.90 -10.99
N LEU A 221 -18.90 8.38 -10.05
CA LEU A 221 -18.37 9.17 -8.94
C LEU A 221 -17.48 10.32 -9.40
N LEU A 222 -16.66 10.11 -10.44
CA LEU A 222 -15.84 11.16 -11.04
C LEU A 222 -16.68 12.24 -11.73
N SER A 223 -17.82 11.86 -12.35
CA SER A 223 -18.73 12.83 -12.99
C SER A 223 -19.39 13.80 -12.02
N LEU A 224 -19.52 13.43 -10.74
CA LEU A 224 -20.09 14.28 -9.70
C LEU A 224 -19.16 15.40 -9.25
N ASN A 225 -17.84 15.27 -9.48
CA ASN A 225 -16.75 16.08 -8.92
C ASN A 225 -16.64 16.08 -7.38
N SER A 226 -17.75 15.89 -6.66
CA SER A 226 -17.85 15.81 -5.21
C SER A 226 -18.93 14.81 -4.80
N TYR A 227 -18.77 14.21 -3.63
CA TYR A 227 -19.74 13.30 -3.03
C TYR A 227 -19.89 13.66 -1.55
N ASN A 228 -21.11 13.98 -1.11
CA ASN A 228 -21.39 14.48 0.23
C ASN A 228 -20.47 15.67 0.62
N SER A 229 -20.31 16.63 -0.29
CA SER A 229 -19.45 17.82 -0.19
C SER A 229 -17.94 17.60 -0.30
N TYR A 230 -17.44 16.36 -0.18
CA TYR A 230 -16.01 16.07 -0.34
C TYR A 230 -15.66 15.90 -1.82
N LYS A 231 -14.55 16.49 -2.25
CA LYS A 231 -14.10 16.38 -3.64
C LYS A 231 -13.65 14.94 -3.95
N VAL A 232 -14.07 14.46 -5.11
CA VAL A 232 -13.75 13.14 -5.64
C VAL A 232 -12.66 13.28 -6.69
N LEU A 233 -11.62 12.45 -6.59
CA LEU A 233 -10.48 12.43 -7.50
C LEU A 233 -10.15 11.00 -7.92
N GLU A 234 -9.58 10.85 -9.11
CA GLU A 234 -8.91 9.60 -9.46
C GLU A 234 -7.64 9.46 -8.61
N ALA A 235 -7.46 8.30 -8.00
CA ALA A 235 -6.38 8.10 -7.04
C ALA A 235 -4.99 8.30 -7.67
N GLU A 236 -4.77 7.86 -8.91
CA GLU A 236 -3.47 8.07 -9.60
C GLU A 236 -3.17 9.57 -9.77
N VAL A 237 -4.18 10.40 -10.04
CA VAL A 237 -4.03 11.87 -10.12
C VAL A 237 -3.70 12.46 -8.75
N ALA A 238 -4.36 12.01 -7.68
CA ALA A 238 -4.06 12.47 -6.33
C ALA A 238 -2.65 12.08 -5.87
N GLU A 239 -2.20 10.85 -6.17
CA GLU A 239 -0.85 10.36 -5.88
C GLU A 239 0.25 11.21 -6.55
N GLN A 240 0.04 11.61 -7.81
CA GLN A 240 0.96 12.50 -8.53
C GLN A 240 1.08 13.86 -7.85
N ASN A 241 -0.04 14.35 -7.31
CA ASN A 241 -0.11 15.61 -6.59
C ASN A 241 0.31 15.47 -5.11
N ALA A 242 0.67 14.29 -4.60
CA ALA A 242 1.12 14.10 -3.22
C ALA A 242 2.31 15.00 -2.83
N PHE A 243 3.08 15.49 -3.81
CA PHE A 243 4.14 16.49 -3.63
C PHE A 243 3.65 17.91 -3.40
N GLU A 244 2.46 18.23 -3.88
CA GLU A 244 1.85 19.54 -3.76
C GLU A 244 0.80 19.57 -2.65
N TYR A 245 0.30 18.40 -2.23
CA TYR A 245 -0.87 18.19 -1.37
C TYR A 245 -0.69 18.36 0.14
N LYS A 246 0.28 19.14 0.60
CA LYS A 246 0.01 19.95 1.80
C LYS A 246 -0.77 21.20 1.40
N ARG A 247 -1.84 21.02 0.62
CA ARG A 247 -2.66 22.10 0.06
C ARG A 247 -3.56 22.66 1.16
N ASN A 248 -3.78 23.96 1.04
CA ASN A 248 -4.79 24.88 1.60
C ASN A 248 -6.25 24.37 1.74
N SER A 249 -6.50 23.06 1.71
CA SER A 249 -7.79 22.43 1.98
C SER A 249 -7.89 22.10 3.45
N LEU A 250 -9.04 22.40 4.06
CA LEU A 250 -9.34 22.01 5.44
C LEU A 250 -9.81 20.55 5.52
N GLU A 251 -10.17 19.94 4.38
CA GLU A 251 -10.74 18.60 4.27
C GLU A 251 -9.93 17.72 3.30
N GLY A 252 -10.02 16.41 3.50
CA GLY A 252 -9.43 15.37 2.65
C GLY A 252 -10.30 15.03 1.44
N TYR A 253 -9.76 14.19 0.56
CA TYR A 253 -10.39 13.80 -0.70
C TYR A 253 -10.87 12.36 -0.69
N ILE A 254 -11.91 12.09 -1.48
CA ILE A 254 -12.32 10.74 -1.83
C ILE A 254 -11.54 10.31 -3.07
N LEU A 255 -10.69 9.30 -2.93
CA LEU A 255 -9.81 8.80 -3.97
C LEU A 255 -10.36 7.51 -4.58
N ILE A 256 -10.66 7.54 -5.87
CA ILE A 256 -11.28 6.41 -6.56
C ILE A 256 -10.22 5.52 -7.22
N HIS A 257 -10.25 4.24 -6.86
CA HIS A 257 -9.52 3.16 -7.52
C HIS A 257 -10.46 2.27 -8.29
N GLU A 258 -10.10 1.99 -9.54
CA GLU A 258 -10.80 0.98 -10.32
C GLU A 258 -10.27 -0.42 -9.98
N ALA A 259 -11.18 -1.35 -9.69
CA ALA A 259 -10.83 -2.76 -9.61
C ALA A 259 -10.36 -3.24 -11.00
N LYS A 260 -9.12 -3.73 -11.09
CA LYS A 260 -8.56 -4.19 -12.37
C LYS A 260 -9.43 -5.29 -12.99
N ARG A 261 -9.60 -5.25 -14.31
CA ARG A 261 -10.25 -6.32 -15.06
C ARG A 261 -9.68 -7.70 -14.70
N GLY A 262 -10.56 -8.65 -14.42
CA GLY A 262 -10.20 -10.02 -14.01
C GLY A 262 -9.81 -10.16 -12.53
N THR A 263 -9.95 -9.11 -11.72
CA THR A 263 -9.83 -9.24 -10.25
C THR A 263 -10.99 -10.08 -9.72
N ASN A 264 -10.68 -11.07 -8.90
CA ASN A 264 -11.72 -11.81 -8.18
C ASN A 264 -12.34 -10.88 -7.13
N ILE A 265 -13.66 -10.72 -7.19
CA ILE A 265 -14.41 -9.88 -6.26
C ILE A 265 -15.28 -10.79 -5.38
N ASN A 266 -15.23 -10.54 -4.07
CA ASN A 266 -16.19 -11.13 -3.15
C ASN A 266 -17.39 -10.19 -3.01
N LYS A 267 -18.48 -10.49 -3.71
CA LYS A 267 -19.69 -9.65 -3.73
C LYS A 267 -20.28 -9.42 -2.34
N ASN A 268 -20.10 -10.37 -1.42
CA ASN A 268 -20.59 -10.27 -0.04
C ASN A 268 -19.64 -9.48 0.89
N SER A 269 -18.63 -8.81 0.34
CA SER A 269 -17.65 -8.06 1.14
C SER A 269 -17.80 -6.55 1.04
N ALA A 270 -18.54 -6.03 0.05
CA ALA A 270 -18.62 -4.61 -0.27
C ALA A 270 -17.25 -3.89 -0.45
N PHE A 271 -16.13 -4.63 -0.50
CA PHE A 271 -14.79 -4.04 -0.62
C PHE A 271 -14.62 -3.33 -1.96
N VAL A 272 -15.19 -3.91 -3.01
CA VAL A 272 -15.38 -3.26 -4.31
C VAL A 272 -16.85 -2.87 -4.40
N LEU A 273 -17.13 -1.59 -4.62
CA LEU A 273 -18.49 -1.11 -4.89
C LEU A 273 -18.78 -1.34 -6.38
N GLU A 274 -19.79 -2.15 -6.69
CA GLU A 274 -20.09 -2.61 -8.05
C GLU A 274 -21.31 -1.91 -8.65
N GLU A 275 -22.29 -1.55 -7.81
CA GLU A 275 -23.60 -1.01 -8.20
C GLU A 275 -23.97 0.25 -7.41
N HIS A 276 -24.89 1.07 -7.94
CA HIS A 276 -25.33 2.31 -7.28
C HIS A 276 -25.95 2.09 -5.90
N LYS A 277 -26.62 0.93 -5.71
CA LYS A 277 -27.18 0.55 -4.40
C LYS A 277 -26.08 0.42 -3.34
N ASP A 278 -24.87 0.02 -3.72
CA ASP A 278 -23.74 -0.13 -2.80
C ASP A 278 -23.30 1.24 -2.26
N LEU A 279 -23.44 2.30 -3.06
CA LEU A 279 -23.18 3.68 -2.60
C LEU A 279 -24.19 4.08 -1.52
N GLN A 280 -25.47 3.76 -1.74
CA GLN A 280 -26.53 4.07 -0.77
C GLN A 280 -26.41 3.26 0.52
N GLU A 281 -25.96 2.02 0.43
CA GLU A 281 -25.86 1.12 1.59
C GLU A 281 -24.58 1.35 2.41
N TYR A 282 -23.46 1.70 1.75
CA TYR A 282 -22.15 1.73 2.39
C TYR A 282 -21.48 3.11 2.44
N LEU A 283 -22.03 4.14 1.79
CA LEU A 283 -21.49 5.51 1.75
C LEU A 283 -22.52 6.62 2.04
N ASN A 284 -23.64 6.28 2.68
CA ASN A 284 -24.62 7.25 3.19
C ASN A 284 -24.69 7.26 4.71
#